data_AF-A0A2V7SB38-F1
#
_entry.id   AF-A0A2V7SB38-F1
#
_cell.length_a   1.000
_cell.length_b   1.000
_cell.length_c   1.000
_cell.angle_alpha   90.00
_cell.angle_beta   90.00
_cell.angle_gamma   90.00
#
_symmetry.space_group_name_H-M   'P 1'
#
loop_
_entity.id
_entity.type
_entity.pdbx_description
1 polymer ?
#
loop_
_entity_poly.entity_id
_entity_poly.type
_entity_poly.pdbx_seq_one_letter_code
_entity_poly.pdbx_strand_id
1 'polypeptide(L)'
;MTDRRWETRLIAVVAAVLVVFGLAAVYGASSLVTVGGSAFALRQALGAAVGGLVAALLARSDYRAWQRYAWPVLGVAALLLVVPLLPFTQRIAPTINGARRWVDLGLVTMQPSELAKFAVVMWAAA
;
A
#
# COMPACT_ATOMS: atom_id res chain seq x y z
N MET A 1 9.02 -18.23 -24.07
CA MET A 1 9.68 -17.56 -22.91
C MET A 1 9.95 -16.08 -23.15
N THR A 2 9.98 -15.60 -24.40
CA THR A 2 10.14 -14.19 -24.79
C THR A 2 8.87 -13.35 -24.55
N ASP A 3 7.69 -13.98 -24.59
CA ASP A 3 6.40 -13.28 -24.48
C ASP A 3 6.17 -12.66 -23.10
N ARG A 4 6.53 -13.37 -22.04
CA ARG A 4 6.32 -12.87 -20.67
C ARG A 4 7.10 -11.59 -20.35
N ARG A 5 8.20 -11.31 -21.08
CA ARG A 5 9.03 -10.12 -20.86
C ARG A 5 8.40 -8.84 -21.40
N TRP A 6 7.61 -8.90 -22.47
CA TRP A 6 6.94 -7.70 -23.00
C TRP A 6 5.73 -7.32 -22.13
N GLU A 7 4.99 -8.31 -21.62
CA GLU A 7 3.84 -8.10 -20.72
C GLU A 7 4.26 -7.39 -19.44
N THR A 8 5.33 -7.87 -18.78
CA THR A 8 5.86 -7.25 -17.56
C THR A 8 6.32 -5.81 -17.82
N ARG A 9 7.00 -5.57 -18.95
CA ARG A 9 7.44 -4.21 -19.33
C ARG A 9 6.25 -3.30 -19.61
N LEU A 10 5.23 -3.81 -20.30
CA LEU A 10 4.01 -3.07 -20.60
C LEU A 10 3.28 -2.67 -19.30
N ILE A 11 3.06 -3.62 -18.39
CA ILE A 11 2.42 -3.35 -17.09
C ILE A 11 3.22 -2.32 -16.30
N ALA A 12 4.55 -2.45 -16.27
CA ALA A 12 5.41 -1.51 -15.56
C ALA A 12 5.33 -0.09 -16.16
N VAL A 13 5.34 0.04 -17.48
CA VAL A 13 5.20 1.34 -18.17
C VAL A 13 3.82 1.95 -17.91
N VAL A 14 2.74 1.16 -18.06
CA VAL A 14 1.37 1.64 -17.80
C VAL A 14 1.23 2.09 -16.35
N ALA A 15 1.71 1.30 -15.39
CA ALA A 15 1.69 1.67 -13.98
C ALA A 15 2.48 2.96 -13.71
N ALA A 16 3.67 3.11 -14.30
CA ALA A 16 4.48 4.32 -14.16
C ALA A 16 3.77 5.57 -14.72
N VAL A 17 3.14 5.45 -15.90
CA VAL A 17 2.36 6.53 -16.50
C VAL A 17 1.19 6.92 -15.59
N LEU A 18 0.44 5.94 -15.07
CA LEU A 18 -0.68 6.20 -14.16
C LEU A 18 -0.21 6.86 -12.84
N VAL A 19 0.94 6.45 -12.30
CA VAL A 19 1.53 7.06 -11.10
C VAL A 19 1.91 8.51 -11.37
N VAL A 20 2.61 8.81 -12.47
CA VAL A 20 3.00 10.19 -12.83
C VAL A 20 1.76 11.05 -13.05
N PHE A 21 0.75 10.54 -13.75
CA PHE A 21 -0.52 11.22 -13.93
C PHE A 21 -1.21 11.52 -12.59
N GLY A 22 -1.27 10.53 -11.68
CA GLY A 22 -1.82 10.69 -10.34
C GLY A 22 -1.07 11.74 -9.51
N LEU A 23 0.27 11.76 -9.57
CA LEU A 23 1.09 12.78 -8.89
C LEU A 23 0.83 14.19 -9.44
N ALA A 24 0.70 14.34 -10.76
CA ALA A 24 0.36 15.62 -11.38
C ALA A 24 -1.04 16.10 -10.95
N ALA A 25 -2.02 15.20 -10.92
CA ALA A 25 -3.38 15.50 -10.46
C ALA A 25 -3.40 15.91 -8.98
N VAL A 26 -2.66 15.19 -8.13
CA VAL A 26 -2.52 15.54 -6.71
C VAL A 26 -1.88 16.91 -6.53
N TYR A 27 -0.78 17.19 -7.23
CA TYR A 27 -0.11 18.49 -7.15
C TYR A 27 -1.03 19.63 -7.59
N GLY A 28 -1.76 19.44 -8.70
CA GLY A 28 -2.76 20.40 -9.16
C GLY A 28 -3.84 20.66 -8.10
N ALA A 29 -4.45 19.60 -7.57
CA ALA A 29 -5.50 19.73 -6.56
C ALA A 29 -5.00 20.33 -5.23
N SER A 30 -3.82 19.91 -4.75
CA SER A 30 -3.28 20.39 -3.47
C SER A 30 -2.85 21.85 -3.53
N SER A 31 -2.37 22.32 -4.69
CA SER A 31 -1.98 23.71 -4.91
C SER A 31 -3.16 24.69 -4.86
N LEU A 32 -4.36 24.23 -5.22
CA LEU A 32 -5.58 25.04 -5.21
C LEU A 32 -6.25 25.11 -3.82
N VAL A 33 -6.08 24.07 -3.00
CA VAL A 33 -6.82 23.89 -1.74
C VAL A 33 -5.99 24.27 -0.49
N THR A 34 -4.66 24.21 -0.56
CA THR A 34 -3.80 24.44 0.62
C THR A 34 -2.63 25.37 0.32
N VAL A 35 -2.31 26.28 1.24
CA VAL A 35 -1.13 27.19 1.19
C VAL A 35 0.22 26.42 1.26
N GLY A 36 0.19 25.08 1.22
CA GLY A 36 1.36 24.18 1.27
C GLY A 36 1.27 22.98 0.32
N GLY A 37 0.60 23.13 -0.83
CA GLY A 37 0.32 22.04 -1.78
C GLY A 37 1.55 21.20 -2.20
N SER A 38 2.75 21.78 -2.15
CA SER A 38 4.03 21.10 -2.40
C SER A 38 4.34 20.01 -1.38
N ALA A 39 4.02 20.20 -0.10
CA ALA A 39 4.32 19.23 0.96
C ALA A 39 3.50 17.95 0.82
N PHE A 40 2.22 18.08 0.44
CA PHE A 40 1.36 16.91 0.20
C PHE A 40 1.80 16.13 -1.05
N ALA A 41 2.08 16.84 -2.14
CA ALA A 41 2.58 16.23 -3.36
C ALA A 41 3.93 15.53 -3.14
N LEU A 42 4.83 16.13 -2.34
CA LEU A 42 6.11 15.52 -1.97
C LEU A 42 5.91 14.22 -1.18
N ARG A 43 4.99 14.19 -0.20
CA ARG A 43 4.67 12.95 0.53
C ARG A 43 4.14 11.86 -0.40
N GLN A 44 3.30 12.21 -1.37
CA GLN A 44 2.82 11.24 -2.37
C GLN A 44 3.94 10.76 -3.31
N ALA A 45 4.85 11.65 -3.72
CA ALA A 45 6.00 11.29 -4.53
C ALA A 45 6.96 10.34 -3.79
N LEU A 46 7.23 10.59 -2.51
CA LEU A 46 8.00 9.69 -1.66
C LEU A 46 7.31 8.34 -1.49
N GLY A 47 5.99 8.34 -1.25
CA GLY A 47 5.19 7.12 -1.19
C GLY A 47 5.25 6.31 -2.48
N ALA A 48 5.15 6.96 -3.64
CA ALA A 48 5.27 6.33 -4.95
C ALA A 48 6.68 5.77 -5.19
N ALA A 49 7.73 6.47 -4.78
CA ALA A 49 9.11 6.01 -4.90
C ALA A 49 9.38 4.77 -4.04
N VAL A 50 8.99 4.82 -2.76
CA VAL A 50 9.13 3.69 -1.83
C VAL A 50 8.29 2.50 -2.30
N GLY A 51 7.02 2.74 -2.68
CA GLY A 51 6.13 1.71 -3.20
C GLY A 51 6.66 1.07 -4.49
N GLY A 52 7.21 1.86 -5.41
CA GLY A 52 7.83 1.38 -6.64
C GLY A 52 9.07 0.53 -6.37
N LEU A 53 9.92 0.93 -5.42
CA LEU A 53 11.06 0.13 -4.99
C LEU A 53 10.62 -1.21 -4.40
N VAL A 54 9.65 -1.20 -3.48
CA VAL A 54 9.09 -2.42 -2.89
C VAL A 54 8.52 -3.31 -3.98
N ALA A 55 7.70 -2.77 -4.89
CA ALA A 55 7.13 -3.53 -5.99
C ALA A 55 8.20 -4.18 -6.88
N ALA A 56 9.29 -3.47 -7.19
CA ALA A 56 10.40 -4.02 -7.98
C ALA A 56 11.14 -5.16 -7.28
N LEU A 57 11.31 -5.08 -5.96
CA LEU A 57 11.91 -6.16 -5.16
C LEU A 57 10.98 -7.38 -5.08
N LEU A 58 9.69 -7.15 -4.84
CA LEU A 58 8.71 -8.24 -4.75
C LEU A 58 8.49 -8.94 -6.09
N ALA A 59 8.46 -8.19 -7.20
CA ALA A 59 8.34 -8.75 -8.55
C ALA A 59 9.51 -9.67 -8.94
N ARG A 60 10.68 -9.51 -8.30
CA ARG A 60 11.86 -10.37 -8.50
C ARG A 60 11.93 -11.54 -7.53
N SER A 61 11.05 -11.59 -6.53
CA SER A 61 11.03 -12.64 -5.52
C SER A 61 10.28 -13.87 -6.03
N ASP A 62 10.73 -15.08 -5.68
CA ASP A 62 10.05 -16.32 -6.06
C ASP A 62 8.74 -16.47 -5.28
N TYR A 63 7.60 -16.28 -5.94
CA TYR A 63 6.28 -16.37 -5.34
C TYR A 63 5.98 -17.74 -4.71
N ARG A 64 6.65 -18.82 -5.13
CA ARG A 64 6.48 -20.16 -4.51
C ARG A 64 6.99 -20.18 -3.08
N ALA A 65 8.06 -19.43 -2.79
CA ALA A 65 8.57 -19.26 -1.44
C ALA A 65 7.62 -18.45 -0.54
N TRP A 66 6.60 -17.79 -1.10
CA TRP A 66 5.60 -17.01 -0.37
C TRP A 66 4.42 -17.89 0.05
N GLN A 67 4.06 -18.92 -0.75
CA GLN A 67 2.97 -19.85 -0.44
C GLN A 67 3.14 -20.53 0.92
N ARG A 68 4.38 -20.90 1.30
CA ARG A 68 4.67 -21.49 2.63
C ARG A 68 4.34 -20.57 3.80
N TYR A 69 4.30 -19.26 3.57
CA TYR A 69 3.99 -18.25 4.59
C TYR A 69 2.55 -17.73 4.50
N ALA A 70 1.74 -18.22 3.58
CA ALA A 70 0.40 -17.71 3.34
C ALA A 70 -0.49 -17.77 4.59
N TRP A 71 -0.50 -18.92 5.30
CA TRP A 71 -1.26 -19.08 6.54
C TRP A 71 -0.78 -18.17 7.68
N PRO A 72 0.53 -18.11 8.01
CA PRO A 72 1.05 -17.15 8.99
C PRO A 72 0.71 -15.70 8.64
N VAL A 73 0.90 -15.29 7.39
CA VAL A 73 0.64 -13.91 6.93
C VAL A 73 -0.84 -13.58 7.02
N LEU A 74 -1.72 -14.52 6.67
CA LEU A 74 -3.17 -14.38 6.83
C LEU A 74 -3.57 -14.22 8.30
N GLY A 75 -3.00 -15.04 9.20
CA GLY A 75 -3.24 -14.94 10.64
C GLY A 75 -2.81 -13.59 11.22
N VAL A 76 -1.62 -13.10 10.84
CA VAL A 76 -1.13 -11.77 11.23
C VAL A 76 -2.04 -10.67 10.69
N ALA A 77 -2.46 -10.76 9.42
CA ALA A 77 -3.35 -9.77 8.82
C ALA A 77 -4.73 -9.74 9.50
N ALA A 78 -5.29 -10.91 9.82
CA ALA A 78 -6.55 -11.02 10.55
C ALA A 78 -6.44 -10.40 11.95
N LEU A 79 -5.34 -10.67 12.68
CA LEU A 79 -5.09 -10.05 13.98
C LEU A 79 -5.01 -8.53 13.86
N LEU A 80 -4.25 -8.02 12.89
CA LEU A 80 -4.09 -6.58 12.67
C LEU A 80 -5.41 -5.89 12.30
N LEU A 81 -6.36 -6.57 11.67
CA LEU A 81 -7.71 -6.02 11.41
C LEU A 81 -8.52 -5.83 12.70
N VAL A 82 -8.27 -6.65 13.73
CA VAL A 82 -8.95 -6.55 15.03
C VAL A 82 -8.35 -5.46 15.91
N VAL A 83 -7.03 -5.19 15.80
CA VAL A 83 -6.32 -4.21 16.65
C VAL A 83 -7.01 -2.84 16.74
N PRO A 84 -7.44 -2.18 15.63
CA PRO A 84 -8.14 -0.89 15.70
C PRO A 84 -9.49 -0.92 16.44
N LEU A 85 -10.09 -2.10 16.58
CA LEU A 85 -11.41 -2.27 17.20
C LEU A 85 -11.33 -2.38 18.73
N LEU A 86 -10.15 -2.72 19.27
CA LEU A 86 -9.95 -2.89 20.70
C LEU A 86 -10.22 -1.57 21.45
N PRO A 87 -10.74 -1.62 22.68
CA PRO A 87 -11.14 -0.42 23.41
C PRO A 87 -9.92 0.44 23.83
N PHE A 88 -8.78 -0.19 24.10
CA PHE A 88 -7.56 0.48 24.55
C PHE A 88 -6.69 1.05 23.42
N THR A 89 -7.02 0.77 22.15
CA THR A 89 -6.22 1.21 20.99
C THR A 89 -6.70 2.54 20.39
N GLN A 90 -7.68 3.21 21.00
CA GLN A 90 -8.21 4.50 20.51
C GLN A 90 -7.14 5.59 20.31
N ARG A 91 -6.08 5.58 21.11
CA ARG A 91 -4.96 6.54 20.97
C ARG A 91 -4.15 6.31 19.69
N ILE A 92 -3.99 5.05 19.28
CA ILE A 92 -3.22 4.65 18.10
C ILE A 92 -4.11 4.38 16.89
N ALA A 93 -5.42 4.29 17.06
CA ALA A 93 -6.40 4.04 16.00
C ALA A 93 -7.53 5.08 16.07
N PRO A 94 -7.26 6.34 15.68
CA PRO A 94 -8.24 7.41 15.76
C PRO A 94 -9.43 7.14 14.83
N THR A 95 -10.58 7.69 15.20
CA THR A 95 -11.78 7.64 14.35
C THR A 95 -11.65 8.66 13.23
N ILE A 96 -11.53 8.19 12.00
CA ILE A 96 -11.48 9.03 10.79
C ILE A 96 -12.75 8.74 9.98
N ASN A 97 -13.51 9.78 9.64
CA ASN A 97 -14.78 9.65 8.91
C ASN A 97 -15.77 8.65 9.56
N GLY A 98 -15.86 8.65 10.89
CA GLY A 98 -16.77 7.78 11.64
C GLY A 98 -16.32 6.32 11.81
N ALA A 99 -15.11 5.94 11.35
CA ALA A 99 -14.60 4.57 11.48
C ALA A 99 -13.16 4.50 12.01
N ARG A 100 -12.85 3.43 12.74
CA ARG A 100 -11.48 3.10 13.21
C ARG A 100 -10.87 2.06 12.28
N ARG A 101 -10.07 2.51 11.31
CA ARG A 101 -9.48 1.65 10.26
C ARG A 101 -7.98 1.84 10.09
N TRP A 102 -7.47 2.97 10.56
CA TRP A 102 -6.08 3.38 10.41
C TRP A 102 -5.36 3.19 11.75
N VAL A 103 -4.15 2.65 11.70
CA VAL A 103 -3.26 2.55 12.85
C VAL A 103 -2.14 3.55 12.66
N ASP A 104 -2.08 4.54 13.54
CA ASP A 104 -1.02 5.52 13.61
C ASP A 104 0.14 4.99 14.45
N LEU A 105 1.29 4.81 13.79
CA LEU A 105 2.55 4.39 14.42
C LEU A 105 3.45 5.60 14.75
N GLY A 106 2.90 6.82 14.70
CA GLY A 106 3.58 8.09 14.99
C GLY A 106 4.32 8.67 13.79
N LEU A 107 5.10 7.83 13.08
CA LEU A 107 5.83 8.26 11.86
C LEU A 107 5.05 7.96 10.58
N VAL A 108 4.28 6.86 10.59
CA VAL A 108 3.51 6.37 9.46
C VAL A 108 2.16 5.88 9.94
N THR A 109 1.15 6.12 9.12
CA THR A 109 -0.19 5.57 9.35
C THR A 109 -0.38 4.38 8.43
N MET A 110 -0.60 3.20 9.00
CA MET A 110 -0.81 1.96 8.27
C MET A 110 -2.27 1.57 8.30
N GLN A 111 -2.80 1.13 7.16
CA GLN A 111 -4.14 0.54 7.09
C GLN A 111 -4.00 -0.99 7.05
N PRO A 112 -4.43 -1.72 8.10
CA PRO A 112 -4.31 -3.18 8.16
C PRO A 112 -4.94 -3.91 6.97
N SER A 113 -5.99 -3.35 6.36
CA SER A 113 -6.64 -3.94 5.18
C SER A 113 -5.76 -3.97 3.93
N GLU A 114 -4.73 -3.12 3.83
CA GLU A 114 -3.75 -3.18 2.73
C GLU A 114 -2.96 -4.49 2.80
N LEU A 115 -2.49 -4.86 3.99
CA LEU A 115 -1.82 -6.14 4.23
C LEU A 115 -2.81 -7.31 4.05
N ALA A 116 -4.05 -7.17 4.52
CA ALA A 116 -5.05 -8.22 4.40
C ALA A 116 -5.38 -8.60 2.95
N LYS A 117 -5.53 -7.61 2.04
CA LYS A 117 -5.72 -7.89 0.61
C LYS A 117 -4.59 -8.74 0.05
N PHE A 118 -3.35 -8.38 0.38
CA PHE A 118 -2.18 -9.12 -0.06
C PHE A 118 -2.12 -10.53 0.53
N ALA A 119 -2.40 -10.68 1.84
CA ALA A 119 -2.44 -11.95 2.54
C ALA A 119 -3.48 -12.92 1.95
N VAL A 120 -4.66 -12.40 1.60
CA VAL A 120 -5.73 -13.18 0.97
C VAL A 120 -5.31 -13.67 -0.41
N VAL A 121 -4.65 -12.84 -1.22
CA VAL A 121 -4.14 -13.27 -2.54
C VAL A 121 -3.08 -14.36 -2.38
N MET A 122 -2.15 -14.21 -1.43
CA MET A 122 -1.15 -15.23 -1.13
C MET A 122 -1.79 -16.55 -0.72
N TRP A 123 -2.79 -16.50 0.17
CA TRP A 123 -3.50 -17.69 0.66
C TRP A 123 -4.35 -18.35 -0.41
N ALA A 124 -5.08 -17.58 -1.22
CA ALA A 124 -5.89 -18.13 -2.31
C ALA A 124 -5.03 -18.77 -3.42
N ALA A 125 -3.76 -18.37 -3.53
CA ALA A 125 -2.81 -18.93 -4.49
C ALA A 125 -1.96 -20.08 -3.93
N ALA A 126 -2.04 -20.38 -2.63
CA ALA A 126 -1.31 -21.46 -1.96
C ALA A 126 -2.09 -22.77 -2.01
#